data_AF-A0A6M4PF34-F1
#
_entry.id   AF-A0A6M4PF34-F1
#
_cell.length_a   1.000
_cell.length_b   1.000
_cell.length_c   1.000
_cell.angle_alpha   90.00
_cell.angle_beta   90.00
_cell.angle_gamma   90.00
#
_symmetry.space_group_name_H-M   'P 1'
#
loop_
_entity.id
_entity.type
_entity.pdbx_description
1 polymer ?
#
loop_
_entity_poly.entity_id
_entity_poly.type
_entity_poly.pdbx_seq_one_letter_code
_entity_poly.pdbx_strand_id
1 'polypeptide(L)'
;MPREIAQQDTYDHIFGSSFNMYGWWGPIRPDWDQRYDAPHGWSVLVPVWDGKHRLRTVLVTHSVILAAMRKIAKGSAKYTTREVVQACQDFLHDPEDADFDANTADEVMQVATLGEVVYC
;
A
#
# COMPACT_ATOMS: atom_id res chain seq x y z
N MET A 1 -6.09 -21.17 -12.27
CA MET A 1 -5.14 -20.91 -11.17
C MET A 1 -5.04 -19.40 -11.05
N PRO A 2 -4.99 -18.82 -9.84
CA PRO A 2 -4.80 -17.37 -9.69
C PRO A 2 -3.52 -16.94 -10.42
N ARG A 3 -3.57 -15.78 -11.09
CA ARG A 3 -2.37 -15.19 -11.71
C ARG A 3 -1.37 -14.86 -10.60
N GLU A 4 -0.08 -15.00 -10.89
CA GLU A 4 0.93 -14.41 -10.00
C GLU A 4 0.84 -12.89 -10.08
N ILE A 5 0.74 -12.23 -8.93
CA ILE A 5 0.69 -10.78 -8.84
C ILE A 5 2.09 -10.25 -9.13
N ALA A 6 2.23 -9.48 -10.19
CA ALA A 6 3.49 -8.88 -10.58
C ALA A 6 3.87 -7.73 -9.63
N GLN A 7 5.17 -7.45 -9.54
CA GLN A 7 5.64 -6.32 -8.74
C GLN A 7 5.12 -4.97 -9.24
N GLN A 8 4.92 -4.85 -10.56
CA GLN A 8 4.36 -3.67 -11.18
C GLN A 8 2.89 -3.46 -10.76
N ASP A 9 2.09 -4.53 -10.65
CA ASP A 9 0.68 -4.44 -10.21
C ASP A 9 0.58 -3.73 -8.86
N THR A 10 1.38 -4.17 -7.88
CA THR A 10 1.39 -3.54 -6.55
C THR A 10 1.92 -2.13 -6.57
N TYR A 11 2.85 -1.81 -7.47
CA TYR A 11 3.40 -0.47 -7.56
C TYR A 11 2.36 0.50 -8.10
N ASP A 12 1.73 0.15 -9.22
CA ASP A 12 0.76 1.01 -9.91
C ASP A 12 -0.48 1.26 -9.06
N HIS A 13 -1.05 0.21 -8.45
CA HIS A 13 -2.28 0.37 -7.65
C HIS A 13 -2.04 1.14 -6.35
N ILE A 14 -0.84 1.04 -5.76
CA ILE A 14 -0.54 1.74 -4.51
C ILE A 14 0.03 3.12 -4.78
N PHE A 15 1.14 3.23 -5.50
CA PHE A 15 1.83 4.50 -5.69
C PHE A 15 1.21 5.35 -6.81
N GLY A 16 0.42 4.77 -7.72
CA GLY A 16 -0.37 5.50 -8.72
C GLY A 16 -1.67 6.11 -8.17
N SER A 17 -2.18 5.63 -7.03
CA SER A 17 -3.43 6.12 -6.42
C SER A 17 -3.34 7.51 -5.78
N SER A 18 -2.12 8.05 -5.65
CA SER A 18 -1.85 9.31 -4.95
C SER A 18 -2.25 9.35 -3.46
N PHE A 19 -2.23 8.20 -2.78
CA PHE A 19 -2.44 8.11 -1.32
C PHE A 19 -1.55 9.07 -0.51
N ASN A 20 -0.38 9.46 -1.03
CA ASN A 20 0.59 10.29 -0.34
C ASN A 20 0.21 11.78 -0.24
N MET A 21 -0.99 12.16 -0.69
CA MET A 21 -1.52 13.52 -0.56
C MET A 21 -1.99 13.86 0.87
N TYR A 22 -2.20 12.87 1.74
CA TYR A 22 -2.60 13.12 3.13
C TYR A 22 -1.43 13.61 4.00
N GLY A 23 -1.74 14.47 4.98
CA GLY A 23 -0.74 15.15 5.80
C GLY A 23 0.09 14.27 6.75
N TRP A 24 -0.28 12.98 6.91
CA TRP A 24 0.49 12.02 7.69
C TRP A 24 1.58 11.29 6.89
N TRP A 25 1.67 11.52 5.58
CA TRP A 25 2.74 11.02 4.73
C TRP A 25 3.83 12.07 4.54
N GLY A 26 5.09 11.62 4.60
CA GLY A 26 6.22 12.43 4.17
C GLY A 26 6.60 12.16 2.71
N PRO A 27 7.62 12.87 2.19
CA PRO A 27 8.09 12.68 0.82
C PRO A 27 8.61 11.26 0.62
N ILE A 28 7.93 10.52 -0.26
CA ILE A 28 8.28 9.14 -0.63
C ILE A 28 9.59 9.13 -1.42
N ARG A 29 10.47 8.16 -1.14
CA ARG A 29 11.78 8.05 -1.79
C ARG A 29 11.99 6.65 -2.38
N PRO A 30 11.60 6.45 -3.65
CA PRO A 30 12.01 5.30 -4.46
C PRO A 30 13.54 5.28 -4.62
N ASP A 31 14.14 4.09 -4.65
CA ASP A 31 15.58 3.91 -4.88
C ASP A 31 15.99 3.90 -6.37
N TRP A 32 15.07 4.31 -7.26
CA TRP A 32 15.28 4.38 -8.71
C TRP A 32 14.77 5.69 -9.33
N ASP A 33 15.07 5.88 -10.61
CA ASP A 33 14.60 7.02 -11.41
C ASP A 33 13.14 6.84 -11.82
N GLN A 34 12.25 7.63 -11.22
CA GLN A 34 10.79 7.57 -11.41
C GLN A 34 10.32 7.96 -12.82
N ARG A 35 11.22 8.36 -13.73
CA ARG A 35 10.88 8.55 -15.15
C ARG A 35 10.67 7.23 -15.90
N TYR A 36 11.02 6.11 -15.28
CA TYR A 36 10.85 4.76 -15.80
C TYR A 36 9.96 3.93 -14.87
N ASP A 37 9.44 2.82 -15.39
CA ASP A 37 8.68 1.85 -14.61
C ASP A 37 9.47 1.32 -13.42
N ALA A 38 8.75 0.80 -12.41
CA ALA A 38 9.38 0.26 -11.23
C ALA A 38 10.25 -0.96 -11.60
N PRO A 39 11.54 -0.98 -11.22
CA PRO A 39 12.39 -2.11 -11.53
C PRO A 39 11.93 -3.34 -10.76
N HIS A 40 12.29 -4.53 -11.27
CA HIS A 40 12.11 -5.74 -10.50
C HIS A 40 12.92 -5.68 -9.19
N GLY A 41 12.26 -5.94 -8.07
CA GLY A 41 12.84 -5.83 -6.73
C GLY A 41 12.80 -4.42 -6.17
N TRP A 42 11.90 -3.56 -6.67
CA TRP A 42 11.77 -2.17 -6.21
C TRP A 42 11.62 -2.07 -4.69
N SER A 43 12.18 -0.99 -4.15
CA SER A 43 12.03 -0.66 -2.74
C SER A 43 11.84 0.84 -2.56
N VAL A 44 10.90 1.19 -1.69
CA VAL A 44 10.50 2.59 -1.47
C VAL A 44 10.61 2.92 0.01
N LEU A 45 11.39 3.94 0.35
CA LEU A 45 11.38 4.49 1.70
C LEU A 45 10.18 5.41 1.86
N VAL A 46 9.27 5.04 2.75
CA VAL A 46 8.01 5.75 3.02
C VAL A 46 8.07 6.36 4.41
N PRO A 47 8.17 7.70 4.52
CA PRO A 47 8.04 8.38 5.80
C PRO A 47 6.56 8.50 6.20
N VAL A 48 6.24 8.19 7.46
CA VAL A 48 4.88 8.21 8.01
C VAL A 48 4.89 8.69 9.46
N TRP A 49 3.87 9.46 9.86
CA TRP A 49 3.66 9.83 11.25
C TRP A 49 2.91 8.71 11.99
N ASP A 50 3.37 8.29 13.18
CA ASP A 50 2.87 7.08 13.87
C ASP A 50 1.65 7.29 14.79
N GLY A 51 0.83 8.31 14.55
CA GLY A 51 -0.27 8.72 15.43
C GLY A 51 0.19 9.41 16.73
N LYS A 52 1.47 9.35 17.08
CA LYS A 52 2.08 9.99 18.27
C LYS A 52 3.02 11.13 17.89
N HIS A 53 2.82 11.71 16.71
CA HIS A 53 3.67 12.76 16.14
C HIS A 53 5.16 12.37 16.07
N ARG A 54 5.48 11.09 15.86
CA ARG A 54 6.84 10.66 15.53
C ARG A 54 6.90 10.21 14.08
N LEU A 55 7.82 10.81 13.34
CA LEU A 55 8.11 10.41 11.97
C LEU A 55 8.91 9.10 11.99
N ARG A 56 8.40 8.09 11.29
CA ARG A 56 9.10 6.84 11.01
C ARG A 56 9.37 6.74 9.52
N THR A 57 10.41 6.03 9.13
CA THR A 57 10.65 5.69 7.73
C THR A 57 10.66 4.17 7.61
N VAL A 58 9.78 3.65 6.75
CA VAL A 58 9.61 2.21 6.54
C VAL A 58 10.05 1.88 5.12
N LEU A 59 10.81 0.79 4.96
CA LEU A 59 11.12 0.24 3.65
C LEU A 59 9.92 -0.58 3.19
N VAL A 60 9.25 -0.11 2.15
CA VAL A 60 8.10 -0.76 1.54
C VAL A 60 8.54 -1.44 0.25
N THR A 61 8.14 -2.70 0.11
CA THR A 61 8.42 -3.54 -1.06
C THR A 61 7.12 -4.21 -1.50
N HIS A 62 7.14 -4.83 -2.68
CA HIS A 62 6.04 -5.68 -3.15
C HIS A 62 5.55 -6.69 -2.10
N SER A 63 6.47 -7.37 -1.39
CA SER A 63 6.10 -8.36 -0.38
C SER A 63 5.47 -7.75 0.87
N VAL A 64 5.86 -6.53 1.26
CA VAL A 64 5.24 -5.78 2.36
C VAL A 64 3.80 -5.39 2.00
N ILE A 65 3.57 -4.90 0.78
CA ILE A 65 2.23 -4.58 0.29
C ILE A 65 1.34 -5.83 0.27
N LEU A 66 1.81 -6.93 -0.32
CA LEU A 66 1.04 -8.18 -0.34
C LEU A 66 0.73 -8.71 1.06
N ALA A 67 1.66 -8.56 2.02
CA ALA A 67 1.41 -8.95 3.39
C ALA A 67 0.31 -8.09 4.04
N ALA A 68 0.31 -6.78 3.79
CA ALA A 68 -0.73 -5.86 4.25
C ALA A 68 -2.10 -6.20 3.64
N MET A 69 -2.19 -6.34 2.32
CA MET A 69 -3.41 -6.70 1.61
C MET A 69 -3.99 -8.02 2.11
N ARG A 70 -3.15 -9.05 2.31
CA ARG A 70 -3.60 -10.34 2.88
C ARG A 70 -4.10 -10.21 4.31
N LYS A 71 -3.51 -9.32 5.11
CA LYS A 71 -3.96 -9.05 6.47
C LYS A 71 -5.34 -8.36 6.48
N ILE A 72 -5.53 -7.41 5.58
CA ILE A 72 -6.79 -6.68 5.38
C ILE A 72 -7.88 -7.63 4.89
N ALA A 73 -7.62 -8.37 3.81
CA ALA A 73 -8.58 -9.31 3.20
C ALA A 73 -9.07 -10.40 4.18
N LYS A 74 -8.25 -10.76 5.17
CA LYS A 74 -8.58 -11.71 6.25
C LYS A 74 -9.31 -11.08 7.45
N GLY A 75 -9.56 -9.78 7.44
CA GLY A 75 -10.13 -9.04 8.57
C GLY A 75 -9.22 -9.00 9.82
N SER A 76 -7.91 -9.16 9.63
CA SER A 76 -6.93 -9.19 10.73
C SER A 76 -6.29 -7.82 11.01
N ALA A 77 -6.54 -6.83 10.14
CA ALA A 77 -6.18 -5.44 10.37
C ALA A 77 -7.38 -4.70 11.02
N LYS A 78 -7.09 -3.78 11.95
CA LYS A 78 -8.13 -3.01 12.62
C LYS A 78 -8.46 -1.74 11.85
N TYR A 79 -9.71 -1.30 12.04
CA TYR A 79 -10.25 -0.04 11.52
C TYR A 79 -10.26 0.09 9.99
N THR A 80 -10.03 -1.02 9.28
CA THR A 80 -10.17 -1.07 7.82
C THR A 80 -11.64 -0.92 7.42
N THR A 81 -11.88 -0.14 6.39
CA THR A 81 -13.20 0.02 5.78
C THR A 81 -13.60 -1.26 5.02
N ARG A 82 -14.89 -1.38 4.64
CA ARG A 82 -15.35 -2.54 3.86
C ARG A 82 -14.80 -2.46 2.43
N GLU A 83 -14.66 -1.25 1.95
CA GLU A 83 -14.16 -0.86 0.64
C GLU A 83 -12.73 -1.37 0.44
N VAL A 84 -11.80 -1.08 1.36
CA VAL A 84 -10.42 -1.60 1.25
C VAL A 84 -10.36 -3.12 1.41
N VAL A 85 -11.26 -3.71 2.22
CA VAL A 85 -11.33 -5.17 2.37
C VAL A 85 -11.70 -5.83 1.06
N GLN A 86 -12.72 -5.30 0.37
CA GLN A 86 -13.15 -5.78 -0.94
C GLN A 86 -12.05 -5.57 -1.98
N ALA A 87 -11.48 -4.37 -2.10
CA ALA A 87 -10.41 -4.07 -3.05
C ALA A 87 -9.18 -5.00 -2.86
N CYS A 88 -8.80 -5.29 -1.61
CA CYS A 88 -7.73 -6.25 -1.33
C CYS A 88 -8.10 -7.69 -1.71
N GLN A 89 -9.37 -8.10 -1.55
CA GLN A 89 -9.82 -9.44 -1.95
C GLN A 89 -9.81 -9.59 -3.47
N ASP A 90 -10.30 -8.57 -4.18
CA ASP A 90 -10.32 -8.52 -5.63
C ASP A 90 -8.89 -8.55 -6.17
N PHE A 91 -8.01 -7.68 -5.67
CA PHE A 91 -6.60 -7.62 -6.10
C PHE A 91 -5.83 -8.93 -5.86
N LEU A 92 -6.11 -9.62 -4.76
CA LEU A 92 -5.49 -10.90 -4.45
C LEU A 92 -6.01 -12.05 -5.32
N HIS A 93 -7.18 -11.88 -5.95
CA HIS A 93 -7.75 -12.81 -6.91
C HIS A 93 -7.28 -12.49 -8.34
N ASP A 94 -7.50 -11.25 -8.76
CA ASP A 94 -7.10 -10.68 -10.03
C ASP A 94 -6.79 -9.17 -9.86
N PRO A 95 -5.53 -8.73 -10.00
CA PRO A 95 -5.17 -7.33 -9.91
C PRO A 95 -5.91 -6.41 -10.88
N GLU A 96 -6.36 -6.91 -12.03
CA GLU A 96 -7.06 -6.08 -13.03
C GLU A 96 -8.50 -5.72 -12.62
N ASP A 97 -9.09 -6.50 -11.70
CA ASP A 97 -10.45 -6.28 -11.17
C ASP A 97 -10.47 -5.33 -9.96
N ALA A 98 -9.30 -4.97 -9.41
CA ALA A 98 -9.21 -4.20 -8.19
C ALA A 98 -9.24 -2.69 -8.45
N ASP A 99 -10.14 -1.99 -7.76
CA ASP A 99 -10.21 -0.54 -7.79
C ASP A 99 -9.57 0.05 -6.51
N PHE A 100 -8.39 0.66 -6.67
CA PHE A 100 -7.71 1.39 -5.62
C PHE A 100 -7.75 2.89 -5.89
N ASP A 101 -8.49 3.62 -5.07
CA ASP A 101 -8.43 5.06 -4.97
C ASP A 101 -7.42 5.52 -3.90
N ALA A 102 -7.29 6.83 -3.71
CA ALA A 102 -6.38 7.38 -2.72
C ALA A 102 -6.70 6.91 -1.28
N ASN A 103 -7.97 6.71 -0.92
CA ASN A 103 -8.38 6.33 0.43
C ASN A 103 -8.06 4.85 0.72
N THR A 104 -8.43 3.96 -0.20
CA THR A 104 -8.18 2.52 -0.06
C THR A 104 -6.70 2.20 -0.10
N ALA A 105 -5.93 2.85 -0.99
CA ALA A 105 -4.48 2.71 -1.01
C ALA A 105 -3.81 3.30 0.25
N ASP A 106 -4.33 4.40 0.80
CA ASP A 106 -3.90 4.94 2.09
C ASP A 106 -4.07 3.93 3.21
N GLU A 107 -5.25 3.30 3.33
CA GLU A 107 -5.50 2.25 4.33
C GLU A 107 -4.53 1.06 4.19
N VAL A 108 -4.25 0.61 2.96
CA VAL A 108 -3.23 -0.42 2.70
C VAL A 108 -1.86 0.03 3.19
N MET A 109 -1.48 1.27 2.90
CA MET A 109 -0.18 1.82 3.27
C MET A 109 -0.05 2.04 4.78
N GLN A 110 -1.12 2.43 5.47
CA GLN A 110 -1.15 2.49 6.92
C GLN A 110 -0.95 1.10 7.53
N VAL A 111 -1.64 0.07 7.02
CA VAL A 111 -1.43 -1.30 7.50
C VAL A 111 -0.01 -1.79 7.18
N ALA A 112 0.54 -1.46 6.02
CA ALA A 112 1.89 -1.84 5.61
C ALA A 112 2.99 -1.21 6.50
N THR A 113 2.79 0.03 6.95
CA THR A 113 3.83 0.81 7.65
C THR A 113 3.62 0.89 9.16
N LEU A 114 2.37 0.91 9.62
CA LEU A 114 1.97 1.06 11.03
C LEU A 114 1.35 -0.22 11.61
N GLY A 115 0.96 -1.17 10.76
CA GLY A 115 0.37 -2.44 11.16
C GLY A 115 -1.16 -2.42 11.32
N GLU A 116 -1.77 -1.25 11.40
CA GLU A 116 -3.22 -1.03 11.45
C GLU A 116 -3.54 0.36 10.87
N VAL A 117 -4.82 0.64 10.61
CA VAL A 117 -5.28 1.98 10.20
C VAL A 117 -5.31 2.87 11.45
N VAL A 118 -4.64 4.03 11.37
CA VAL A 118 -4.45 5.01 12.46
C VAL A 118 -5.14 6.35 12.15
N TYR A 119 -5.22 6.71 10.87
CA TYR A 119 -5.82 7.93 10.35
C TYR A 119 -7.01 7.59 9.46
N CYS A 120 -8.05 8.43 9.49
CA CYS A 120 -9.29 8.27 8.74
C CYS A 120 -9.76 9.63 8.22
#